data_AF-A0A9E5LT80-F1
#
_entry.id   AF-A0A9E5LT80-F1
#
_cell.length_a   1.000
_cell.length_b   1.000
_cell.length_c   1.000
_cell.angle_alpha   90.00
_cell.angle_beta   90.00
_cell.angle_gamma   90.00
#
_symmetry.space_group_name_H-M   'P 1'
#
loop_
_entity.id
_entity.type
_entity.pdbx_description
1 polymer ?
#
loop_
_entity_poly.entity_id
_entity_poly.type
_entity_poly.pdbx_seq_one_letter_code
_entity_poly.pdbx_strand_id
1 'polypeptide(L)'
;LKAEFTQIHAPKFPHLVEQLEFLADVVEDFAEGAYKDIPYAAAAAAAFAIIYTHRLLDIIPDFVAKVSFEDDSAVVRAVLIMFEKDFEKYAHAQHLNWKKVTVEP
;
A
#
# COMPACT_ATOMS: atom_id res chain seq x y z
N LEU A 1 6.86 1.81 10.66
CA LEU A 1 6.11 1.67 9.40
C LEU A 1 4.75 0.99 9.56
N LYS A 2 4.60 -0.34 9.57
CA LYS A 2 3.24 -0.97 9.66
C LYS A 2 2.44 -0.54 10.90
N ALA A 3 3.12 -0.37 12.05
CA ALA A 3 2.50 0.15 13.26
C ALA A 3 1.92 1.58 13.11
N GLU A 4 2.45 2.40 12.20
CA GLU A 4 1.92 3.74 11.92
C GLU A 4 0.63 3.68 11.10
N PHE A 5 0.44 2.66 10.24
CA PHE A 5 -0.80 2.51 9.47
C PHE A 5 -2.02 2.29 10.37
N THR A 6 -1.83 1.70 11.55
CA THR A 6 -2.92 1.49 12.52
C THR A 6 -3.48 2.79 13.11
N GLN A 7 -2.74 3.89 12.98
CA GLN A 7 -3.17 5.23 13.40
C GLN A 7 -3.99 5.95 12.33
N ILE A 8 -4.07 5.40 11.10
CA ILE A 8 -4.88 5.95 10.01
C ILE A 8 -6.37 5.73 10.32
N HIS A 9 -7.04 6.77 10.81
CA HIS A 9 -8.49 6.77 10.99
C HIS A 9 -9.19 7.36 9.76
N ALA A 10 -9.36 6.55 8.71
CA ALA A 10 -9.93 6.97 7.42
C ALA A 10 -11.25 6.24 7.11
N PRO A 11 -12.39 6.60 7.73
CA PRO A 11 -13.67 5.88 7.57
C PRO A 11 -14.22 5.92 6.14
N LYS A 12 -13.76 6.86 5.31
CA LYS A 12 -14.09 6.93 3.87
C LYS A 12 -13.22 6.01 3.00
N PHE A 13 -12.10 5.51 3.52
CA PHE A 13 -11.12 4.68 2.81
C PHE A 13 -10.81 3.43 3.62
N PRO A 14 -11.80 2.55 3.82
CA PRO A 14 -11.71 1.44 4.76
C PRO A 14 -10.64 0.40 4.40
N HIS A 15 -10.21 0.34 3.14
CA HIS A 15 -9.19 -0.60 2.65
C HIS A 15 -7.77 -0.05 2.66
N LEU A 16 -7.58 1.24 2.98
CA LEU A 16 -6.28 1.89 2.81
C LEU A 16 -5.22 1.26 3.71
N VAL A 17 -5.59 0.85 4.92
CA VAL A 17 -4.67 0.22 5.87
C VAL A 17 -4.24 -1.14 5.35
N GLU A 18 -5.18 -2.02 4.95
CA GLU A 18 -4.85 -3.34 4.41
C GLU A 18 -4.02 -3.24 3.13
N GLN A 19 -4.29 -2.25 2.29
CA GLN A 19 -3.52 -2.00 1.06
C GLN A 19 -2.08 -1.57 1.35
N LEU A 20 -1.87 -0.68 2.33
CA LEU A 20 -0.54 -0.24 2.73
C LEU A 20 0.25 -1.36 3.41
N GLU A 21 -0.39 -2.17 4.25
CA GLU A 21 0.22 -3.36 4.85
C GLU A 21 0.67 -4.36 3.78
N PHE A 22 -0.19 -4.64 2.81
CA PHE A 22 0.14 -5.52 1.69
C PHE A 22 1.33 -5.00 0.87
N LEU A 23 1.35 -3.72 0.52
CA LEU A 23 2.48 -3.14 -0.21
C LEU A 23 3.77 -3.17 0.62
N ALA A 24 3.68 -3.06 1.94
CA ALA A 24 4.84 -3.20 2.81
C ALA A 24 5.38 -4.65 2.82
N ASP A 25 4.50 -5.66 2.88
CA ASP A 25 4.89 -7.07 2.75
C ASP A 25 5.64 -7.32 1.42
N VAL A 26 5.10 -6.81 0.31
CA VAL A 26 5.71 -6.88 -1.04
C VAL A 26 7.14 -6.33 -1.03
N VAL A 27 7.35 -5.17 -0.41
CA VAL A 27 8.66 -4.50 -0.38
C VAL A 27 9.64 -5.26 0.52
N GLU A 28 9.18 -5.74 1.68
CA GLU A 28 9.98 -6.54 2.62
C GLU A 28 10.45 -7.85 1.95
N ASP A 29 9.53 -8.63 1.38
CA ASP A 29 9.84 -9.90 0.71
C ASP A 29 10.75 -9.70 -0.51
N PHE A 30 10.57 -8.60 -1.23
CA PHE A 30 11.44 -8.25 -2.35
C PHE A 30 12.86 -7.92 -1.87
N ALA A 31 13.00 -7.13 -0.81
CA ALA A 31 14.29 -6.73 -0.25
C ALA A 31 15.05 -7.91 0.37
N GLU A 32 14.35 -8.85 1.01
CA GLU A 32 14.92 -10.07 1.57
C GLU A 32 15.17 -11.16 0.52
N GLY A 33 14.63 -10.99 -0.70
CA GLY A 33 14.69 -11.99 -1.76
C GLY A 33 13.86 -13.25 -1.45
N ALA A 34 12.87 -13.13 -0.55
CA ALA A 34 11.97 -14.19 -0.13
C ALA A 34 11.00 -14.59 -1.25
N TYR A 35 10.63 -13.64 -2.12
CA TYR A 35 9.82 -13.90 -3.31
C TYR A 35 10.45 -13.23 -4.54
N LYS A 36 10.95 -14.04 -5.48
CA LYS A 36 11.75 -13.57 -6.63
C LYS A 36 10.94 -13.26 -7.89
N ASP A 37 9.65 -13.56 -7.86
CA ASP A 37 8.76 -13.41 -9.00
C ASP A 37 8.10 -12.02 -9.06
N ILE A 38 8.36 -11.12 -8.10
CA ILE A 38 7.90 -9.73 -8.15
C ILE A 38 8.76 -8.95 -9.17
N PRO A 39 8.17 -8.26 -10.15
CA PRO A 39 8.91 -7.37 -11.03
C PRO A 39 9.53 -6.19 -10.24
N TYR A 40 10.77 -5.81 -10.59
CA TYR A 40 11.45 -4.64 -10.00
C TYR A 40 10.58 -3.37 -10.03
N ALA A 41 9.83 -3.15 -11.12
CA ALA A 41 8.93 -2.02 -11.25
C ALA A 41 7.77 -2.05 -10.25
N ALA A 42 7.21 -3.24 -9.96
CA ALA A 42 6.13 -3.42 -9.00
C ALA A 42 6.62 -3.14 -7.56
N ALA A 43 7.79 -3.68 -7.20
CA ALA A 43 8.40 -3.41 -5.90
C ALA A 43 8.75 -1.92 -5.71
N ALA A 44 9.31 -1.27 -6.74
CA ALA A 44 9.61 0.15 -6.70
C ALA A 44 8.34 1.02 -6.58
N ALA A 45 7.27 0.65 -7.28
CA ALA A 45 5.99 1.35 -7.20
C ALA A 45 5.32 1.17 -5.82
N ALA A 46 5.40 -0.03 -5.23
CA ALA A 46 4.95 -0.29 -3.88
C ALA A 46 5.69 0.58 -2.86
N ALA A 47 7.03 0.61 -2.92
CA ALA A 47 7.84 1.48 -2.08
C ALA A 47 7.50 2.97 -2.26
N PHE A 48 7.29 3.42 -3.50
CA PHE A 48 6.86 4.78 -3.80
C PHE A 48 5.53 5.14 -3.15
N ALA A 49 4.51 4.28 -3.25
CA ALA A 49 3.20 4.52 -2.65
C ALA A 49 3.28 4.65 -1.12
N ILE A 50 4.07 3.80 -0.47
CA ILE A 50 4.29 3.85 0.99
C ILE A 50 5.02 5.15 1.39
N ILE A 51 6.08 5.53 0.68
CA ILE A 51 6.83 6.75 0.98
C ILE A 51 5.96 7.99 0.74
N TYR A 52 5.15 8.01 -0.33
CA TYR A 52 4.26 9.12 -0.65
C TYR A 52 3.22 9.35 0.45
N THR A 53 2.54 8.28 0.86
CA THR A 53 1.54 8.32 1.95
C THR A 53 2.16 8.71 3.28
N HIS A 54 3.38 8.24 3.58
CA HIS A 54 4.08 8.61 4.81
C HIS A 54 4.58 10.06 4.82
N ARG A 55 5.08 10.59 3.69
CA ARG A 55 5.56 11.98 3.60
C ARG A 55 4.45 13.02 3.75
N LEU A 56 3.23 12.70 3.32
CA LEU A 56 2.07 13.57 3.54
C LEU A 56 1.75 13.74 5.03
N LEU A 57 1.92 12.67 5.82
CA LEU A 57 1.72 12.69 7.27
C LEU A 57 2.81 13.51 8.00
N ASP A 58 4.07 13.41 7.56
CA ASP A 58 5.20 14.08 8.24
C ASP A 58 5.36 15.57 7.90
N ILE A 59 4.97 16.00 6.69
CA ILE A 59 5.21 17.37 6.20
C ILE A 59 4.11 18.34 6.63
N ILE A 60 2.90 17.85 6.87
CA ILE A 60 1.73 18.67 7.15
C ILE A 60 1.35 18.52 8.62
N PRO A 61 1.56 19.55 9.46
CA PRO A 61 1.19 19.47 10.87
C PRO A 61 -0.32 19.29 11.03
N ASP A 62 -0.73 18.36 11.89
CA ASP A 62 -2.12 17.96 12.14
C ASP A 62 -3.10 19.11 12.45
N PHE A 63 -2.59 20.26 12.90
CA PHE A 63 -3.40 21.44 13.24
C PHE A 63 -3.71 22.37 12.05
N VAL A 64 -3.06 22.19 10.88
CA VAL A 64 -3.16 23.12 9.74
C VAL A 64 -4.04 22.59 8.61
N ALA A 65 -4.11 21.27 8.41
CA ALA A 65 -4.86 20.70 7.30
C ALA A 65 -5.84 19.62 7.77
N LYS A 66 -7.06 19.70 7.26
CA LYS A 66 -7.94 18.55 7.13
C LYS A 66 -7.17 17.49 6.35
N VAL A 67 -6.56 16.51 7.02
CA VAL A 67 -5.84 15.40 6.35
C VAL A 67 -6.86 14.68 5.48
N SER A 68 -6.75 14.86 4.16
CA SER A 68 -7.58 14.17 3.19
C SER A 68 -6.78 12.99 2.66
N PHE A 69 -7.20 11.79 3.03
CA PHE A 69 -6.65 10.52 2.52
C PHE A 69 -7.09 10.21 1.08
N GLU A 70 -7.77 11.14 0.42
CA GLU A 70 -8.25 11.00 -0.96
C GLU A 70 -7.09 10.75 -1.93
N ASP A 71 -6.04 11.59 -1.86
CA ASP A 71 -4.86 11.49 -2.72
C ASP A 71 -4.02 10.24 -2.37
N ASP A 72 -3.86 9.94 -1.08
CA ASP A 72 -3.15 8.75 -0.59
C ASP A 72 -3.77 7.46 -1.12
N SER A 73 -5.10 7.35 -0.98
CA SER A 73 -5.86 6.20 -1.46
C SER A 73 -5.85 6.12 -2.99
N ALA A 74 -5.82 7.24 -3.70
CA ALA A 74 -5.69 7.23 -5.16
C ALA A 74 -4.33 6.68 -5.62
N VAL A 75 -3.23 7.10 -4.99
CA VAL A 75 -1.88 6.63 -5.34
C VAL A 75 -1.71 5.14 -5.05
N VAL A 76 -2.13 4.69 -3.86
CA VAL A 76 -2.06 3.28 -3.47
C VAL A 76 -2.85 2.40 -4.43
N ARG A 77 -4.09 2.78 -4.74
CA ARG A 77 -4.94 2.03 -5.69
C ARG A 77 -4.39 2.06 -7.11
N ALA A 78 -3.80 3.17 -7.57
CA ALA A 78 -3.19 3.24 -8.88
C ALA A 78 -2.03 2.24 -9.02
N VAL A 79 -1.20 2.10 -7.99
CA VAL A 79 -0.13 1.09 -7.96
C VAL A 79 -0.70 -0.32 -7.98
N LEU A 80 -1.74 -0.60 -7.17
CA LEU A 80 -2.40 -1.91 -7.16
C LEU A 80 -3.00 -2.29 -8.52
N ILE A 81 -3.66 -1.36 -9.20
CA ILE A 81 -4.23 -1.57 -10.54
C ILE A 81 -3.12 -1.79 -11.58
N MET A 82 -2.05 -1.00 -11.52
CA MET A 82 -0.96 -1.06 -12.51
C MET A 82 -0.25 -2.41 -12.52
N PHE A 83 -0.14 -3.06 -11.35
CA PHE A 83 0.56 -4.34 -11.16
C PHE A 83 -0.37 -5.45 -10.65
N GLU A 84 -1.67 -5.36 -10.94
CA GLU A 84 -2.71 -6.24 -10.40
C GLU A 84 -2.35 -7.72 -10.54
N LYS A 85 -1.95 -8.16 -11.73
CA LYS A 85 -1.63 -9.58 -11.99
C LYS A 85 -0.43 -10.07 -11.19
N ASP A 86 0.58 -9.21 -11.01
CA ASP A 86 1.79 -9.55 -10.26
C ASP A 86 1.49 -9.62 -8.76
N PHE A 87 0.70 -8.67 -8.25
CA PHE A 87 0.29 -8.62 -6.85
C PHE A 87 -0.74 -9.68 -6.48
N GLU A 88 -1.68 -10.02 -7.37
CA GLU A 88 -2.59 -11.14 -7.18
C GLU A 88 -1.82 -12.46 -7.09
N LYS A 89 -0.85 -12.68 -8.01
CA LYS A 89 0.03 -13.86 -7.96
C LYS A 89 0.81 -13.94 -6.65
N TYR A 90 1.38 -12.81 -6.20
CA TYR A 90 2.08 -12.72 -4.92
C TYR A 90 1.14 -13.02 -3.73
N ALA A 91 -0.05 -12.42 -3.71
CA ALA A 91 -1.03 -12.65 -2.65
C ALA A 91 -1.40 -14.13 -2.54
N HIS A 92 -1.61 -14.81 -3.67
CA HIS A 92 -1.84 -16.26 -3.69
C HIS A 92 -0.66 -17.07 -3.16
N ALA A 93 0.56 -16.70 -3.52
CA ALA A 93 1.77 -17.37 -3.04
C ALA A 93 1.96 -17.20 -1.52
N GLN A 94 1.57 -16.05 -0.97
CA GLN A 94 1.62 -15.76 0.47
C GLN A 94 0.35 -16.14 1.23
N HIS A 95 -0.61 -16.83 0.59
CA HIS A 95 -1.90 -17.19 1.18
C HIS A 95 -2.72 -16.00 1.71
N LEU A 96 -2.50 -14.81 1.15
CA LEU A 96 -3.23 -13.59 1.46
C LEU A 96 -4.54 -13.54 0.67
N ASN A 97 -5.58 -12.95 1.29
CA ASN A 97 -6.86 -12.77 0.61
C ASN A 97 -6.82 -11.51 -0.27
N TRP A 98 -6.53 -11.69 -1.56
CA TRP A 98 -6.48 -10.60 -2.54
C TRP A 98 -7.73 -9.71 -2.55
N LYS A 99 -8.91 -10.27 -2.28
CA LYS A 99 -10.18 -9.51 -2.23
C LYS A 99 -10.24 -8.45 -1.13
N LYS A 100 -9.41 -8.57 -0.09
CA LYS A 100 -9.32 -7.56 0.97
C LYS A 100 -8.39 -6.40 0.60
N VAL A 101 -7.56 -6.58 -0.42
CA VAL A 101 -6.52 -5.64 -0.85
C VAL A 101 -6.91 -4.95 -2.16
N THR A 102 -7.59 -5.66 -3.05
CA THR A 102 -8.01 -5.15 -4.36
C THR A 102 -8.89 -3.90 -4.28
N VAL A 103 -9.07 -3.25 -5.44
CA VAL A 103 -9.94 -2.10 -5.63
C VAL A 103 -11.40 -2.48 -5.91
N GLU A 104 -11.68 -3.77 -6.07
CA GLU A 104 -13.03 -4.30 -6.24
C GLU A 104 -13.81 -4.27 -4.90
N PRO A 105 -15.09 -3.85 -4.91
CA PRO A 105 -15.94 -3.78 -3.73
C PRO A 105 -16.36 -5.15 -3.16
#